data_AF-A0A238K1B3-F1
#
_entry.id   AF-A0A238K1B3-F1
#
_cell.length_a   1.000
_cell.length_b   1.000
_cell.length_c   1.000
_cell.angle_alpha   90.00
_cell.angle_beta   90.00
_cell.angle_gamma   90.00
#
_symmetry.space_group_name_H-M   'P 1'
#
loop_
_entity.id
_entity.type
_entity.pdbx_description
1 polymer ?
#
loop_
_entity_poly.entity_id
_entity_poly.type
_entity_poly.pdbx_seq_one_letter_code
_entity_poly.pdbx_strand_id
1 'polypeptide(L)'
;MLRGLLILSLCVLLASCATRGEIGYVPLAEGESATLRRVFVATNRNLAPQGDVNLVQQAFGDSRGRALRYGWADISIPPGHKRGEIEWPGRAQPDPHKHFVTRNGGPYGADRAFLDGLKGASQPGRRDMVLFVHGYNVNNAEAVYRVAQVAHDFDAQIPIVVYSWASAGNPRGYVYDRDSVIFSRDGLEKVLTDLADDGWRVTLLAHSMGSQLTMETLRQISIGGKTKVLKALRGVALISPDIDEDVFVQQALRIEPFPEPFLVVISTEDSALNISAWLTGKPWRLGSIQDKTHLAGLPIEVVDLSDFDGGDKRRHATAFTAPAAIRLLYTMERQIAQGR
;
A
#
# COMPACT_ATOMS: atom_id res chain seq x y z
N MET A 1 39.28 -11.00 -31.81
CA MET A 1 38.50 -11.38 -30.61
C MET A 1 38.52 -10.32 -29.51
N LEU A 2 39.60 -9.54 -29.33
CA LEU A 2 39.68 -8.50 -28.29
C LEU A 2 38.77 -7.25 -28.51
N ARG A 3 38.43 -6.93 -29.77
CA ARG A 3 37.53 -5.80 -30.11
C ARG A 3 36.05 -6.06 -29.80
N GLY A 4 35.62 -7.32 -29.78
CA GLY A 4 34.24 -7.69 -29.45
C GLY A 4 33.95 -7.64 -27.95
N LEU A 5 34.95 -7.94 -27.11
CA LEU A 5 34.82 -7.82 -25.65
C LEU A 5 34.66 -6.36 -25.22
N LEU A 6 35.42 -5.42 -25.81
CA LEU A 6 35.35 -4.00 -25.45
C LEU A 6 33.98 -3.35 -25.77
N ILE A 7 33.31 -3.79 -26.84
CA ILE A 7 31.99 -3.28 -27.22
C ILE A 7 30.91 -3.84 -26.28
N LEU A 8 31.03 -5.11 -25.85
CA LEU A 8 30.14 -5.69 -24.86
C LEU A 8 30.32 -5.07 -23.46
N SER A 9 31.56 -4.71 -23.09
CA SER A 9 31.87 -4.00 -21.85
C SER A 9 31.37 -2.55 -21.84
N LEU A 10 31.30 -1.88 -23.00
CA LEU A 10 30.83 -0.50 -23.11
C LEU A 10 29.29 -0.40 -23.12
N CYS A 11 28.59 -1.42 -23.63
CA CYS A 11 27.12 -1.47 -23.58
C CYS A 11 26.54 -1.74 -22.17
N VAL A 12 27.33 -2.31 -21.25
CA VAL A 12 26.91 -2.51 -19.84
C VAL A 12 27.01 -1.21 -19.02
N LEU A 13 27.78 -0.21 -19.49
CA LEU A 13 27.99 1.06 -18.78
C LEU A 13 26.99 2.18 -19.13
N LEU A 14 26.07 1.94 -20.07
CA LEU A 14 25.02 2.89 -20.46
C LEU A 14 23.60 2.43 -20.06
N ALA A 15 23.50 1.56 -19.05
CA ALA A 15 22.27 1.41 -18.28
C ALA A 15 22.05 2.70 -17.46
N SER A 16 21.67 3.78 -18.15
CA SER A 16 21.12 4.98 -17.53
C SER A 16 20.05 4.54 -16.55
N CYS A 17 20.31 4.77 -15.27
CA CYS A 17 19.38 4.59 -14.17
C CYS A 17 18.10 5.36 -14.52
N ALA A 18 17.10 4.68 -15.09
CA ALA A 18 15.76 5.22 -15.10
C ALA A 18 15.35 5.32 -13.63
N THR A 19 15.08 6.52 -13.14
CA THR A 19 14.58 6.71 -11.79
C THR A 19 13.20 6.07 -11.73
N ARG A 20 13.04 5.07 -10.87
CA ARG A 20 11.81 4.29 -10.74
C ARG A 20 10.89 5.00 -9.77
N GLY A 21 9.69 5.35 -10.22
CA GLY A 21 8.62 5.89 -9.40
C GLY A 21 9.06 7.13 -8.64
N GLU A 22 9.13 8.26 -9.32
CA GLU A 22 9.38 9.57 -8.70
C GLU A 22 8.08 10.37 -8.63
N ILE A 23 7.99 11.25 -7.62
CA ILE A 23 6.89 12.20 -7.55
C ILE A 23 7.13 13.31 -8.56
N GLY A 24 6.36 13.30 -9.65
CA GLY A 24 6.31 14.42 -10.60
C GLY A 24 5.46 15.55 -10.04
N TYR A 25 6.09 16.63 -9.58
CA TYR A 25 5.38 17.83 -9.10
C TYR A 25 5.13 18.80 -10.24
N VAL A 26 3.85 19.11 -10.48
CA VAL A 26 3.41 20.11 -11.46
C VAL A 26 2.37 20.96 -10.74
N PRO A 27 2.65 22.20 -10.31
CA PRO A 27 1.68 23.00 -9.54
C PRO A 27 0.40 23.24 -10.34
N LEU A 28 -0.77 23.27 -9.66
CA LEU A 28 -2.04 23.63 -10.30
C LEU A 28 -2.03 25.10 -10.73
N ALA A 29 -2.22 25.39 -12.01
CA ALA A 29 -2.30 26.77 -12.48
C ALA A 29 -3.62 27.41 -12.05
N GLU A 30 -3.63 28.73 -11.88
CA GLU A 30 -4.84 29.47 -11.53
C GLU A 30 -5.91 29.29 -12.62
N GLY A 31 -7.13 28.90 -12.23
CA GLY A 31 -8.24 28.62 -13.15
C GLY A 31 -8.19 27.24 -13.83
N GLU A 32 -7.15 26.43 -13.60
CA GLU A 32 -7.08 25.05 -14.11
C GLU A 32 -7.97 24.12 -13.27
N SER A 33 -8.80 23.31 -13.94
CA SER A 33 -9.59 22.25 -13.31
C SER A 33 -8.87 20.91 -13.41
N ALA A 34 -8.85 20.16 -12.31
CA ALA A 34 -8.23 18.83 -12.25
C ALA A 34 -9.05 17.88 -11.38
N THR A 35 -9.11 16.61 -11.79
CA THR A 35 -9.62 15.54 -10.93
C THR A 35 -8.56 15.20 -9.90
N LEU A 36 -8.75 15.65 -8.66
CA LEU A 36 -7.78 15.46 -7.58
C LEU A 36 -8.20 14.34 -6.63
N ARG A 37 -7.23 13.53 -6.23
CA ARG A 37 -7.34 12.61 -5.09
C ARG A 37 -6.33 13.03 -4.03
N ARG A 38 -6.82 13.45 -2.86
CA ARG A 38 -5.98 13.74 -1.70
C ARG A 38 -5.57 12.43 -1.02
N VAL A 39 -4.27 12.24 -0.88
CA VAL A 39 -3.67 11.12 -0.15
C VAL A 39 -2.98 11.66 1.08
N PHE A 40 -3.31 11.11 2.24
CA PHE A 40 -2.60 11.36 3.48
C PHE A 40 -1.49 10.32 3.64
N VAL A 41 -0.35 10.72 4.17
CA VAL A 41 0.83 9.87 4.29
C VAL A 41 1.24 9.81 5.75
N ALA A 42 1.42 8.60 6.26
CA ALA A 42 2.13 8.31 7.50
C ALA A 42 3.33 7.42 7.15
N THR A 43 4.52 7.74 7.65
CA THR A 43 5.73 6.98 7.30
C THR A 43 6.75 6.99 8.41
N ASN A 44 7.46 5.87 8.55
CA ASN A 44 8.62 5.73 9.41
C ASN A 44 9.93 5.68 8.59
N ARG A 45 9.94 6.17 7.34
CA ARG A 45 11.14 6.32 6.53
C ARG A 45 11.93 7.55 7.00
N ASN A 46 13.27 7.47 6.99
CA ASN A 46 14.07 8.69 7.05
C ASN A 46 14.00 9.45 5.72
N LEU A 47 14.26 10.76 5.81
CA LEU A 47 14.51 11.57 4.63
C LEU A 47 15.71 10.99 3.87
N ALA A 48 15.66 10.99 2.53
CA ALA A 48 16.86 10.67 1.78
C ALA A 48 17.96 11.71 2.09
N PRO A 49 19.25 11.35 1.92
CA PRO A 49 20.37 12.26 2.21
C PRO A 49 20.33 13.62 1.49
N GLN A 50 19.62 13.69 0.36
CA GLN A 50 19.43 14.90 -0.46
C GLN A 50 17.97 15.40 -0.43
N GLY A 51 17.13 14.83 0.43
CA GLY A 51 15.72 15.14 0.53
C GLY A 51 15.47 16.41 1.34
N ASP A 52 14.49 17.21 0.90
CA ASP A 52 13.98 18.35 1.65
C ASP A 52 12.85 17.94 2.62
N VAL A 53 12.44 18.81 3.53
CA VAL A 53 11.33 18.62 4.49
C VAL A 53 9.95 18.55 3.84
N ASN A 54 9.82 18.78 2.53
CA ASN A 54 8.53 18.70 1.83
C ASN A 54 8.15 17.24 1.52
N LEU A 55 7.21 16.69 2.31
CA LEU A 55 6.77 15.28 2.29
C LEU A 55 6.29 14.75 0.94
N VAL A 56 6.02 15.66 0.00
CA VAL A 56 5.45 15.38 -1.31
C VAL A 56 6.43 15.66 -2.45
N GLN A 57 7.48 16.43 -2.21
CA GLN A 57 8.63 16.53 -3.12
C GLN A 57 9.76 15.56 -2.72
N GLN A 58 9.53 14.74 -1.69
CA GLN A 58 10.53 13.88 -1.08
C GLN A 58 10.89 12.65 -1.91
N ALA A 59 12.20 12.46 -2.08
CA ALA A 59 12.76 11.12 -2.02
C ALA A 59 12.79 10.71 -0.53
N PHE A 60 11.83 9.93 -0.07
CA PHE A 60 12.07 9.17 1.16
C PHE A 60 13.07 8.06 0.85
N GLY A 61 14.04 7.89 1.74
CA GLY A 61 14.99 6.79 1.63
C GLY A 61 14.33 5.44 1.88
N ASP A 62 15.11 4.40 1.64
CA ASP A 62 14.84 3.05 2.13
C ASP A 62 15.08 2.91 3.64
N SER A 63 15.90 3.79 4.24
CA SER A 63 16.32 3.63 5.63
C SER A 63 15.21 3.87 6.66
N ARG A 64 15.27 3.07 7.73
CA ARG A 64 14.34 3.05 8.87
C ARG A 64 14.55 4.25 9.79
N GLY A 65 13.46 4.95 10.09
CA GLY A 65 13.39 6.02 11.08
C GLY A 65 12.56 5.60 12.29
N ARG A 66 13.00 5.99 13.50
CA ARG A 66 12.28 5.67 14.75
C ARG A 66 11.05 6.55 14.97
N ALA A 67 11.04 7.75 14.38
CA ALA A 67 9.92 8.69 14.48
C ALA A 67 9.02 8.57 13.24
N LEU A 68 7.71 8.67 13.47
CA LEU A 68 6.74 8.84 12.39
C LEU A 68 6.81 10.27 11.83
N ARG A 69 6.55 10.36 10.54
CA ARG A 69 6.40 11.61 9.79
C ARG A 69 5.08 11.55 9.05
N TYR A 70 4.43 12.70 8.93
CA TYR A 70 3.10 12.81 8.37
C TYR A 70 3.03 13.91 7.32
N GLY A 71 2.14 13.75 6.34
CA GLY A 71 1.85 14.78 5.35
C GLY A 71 0.68 14.40 4.47
N TRP A 72 0.51 15.13 3.38
CA TRP A 72 -0.59 14.94 2.44
C TRP A 72 -0.17 15.40 1.05
N ALA A 73 -0.72 14.78 0.01
CA ALA A 73 -0.48 15.08 -1.39
C ALA A 73 -1.80 15.12 -2.17
N ASP A 74 -1.98 16.12 -3.03
CA ASP A 74 -3.08 16.15 -4.01
C ASP A 74 -2.57 15.64 -5.35
N ILE A 75 -3.03 14.45 -5.73
CA ILE A 75 -2.64 13.78 -6.96
C ILE A 75 -3.70 14.03 -8.03
N SER A 76 -3.31 14.57 -9.19
CA SER A 76 -4.23 14.68 -10.33
C SER A 76 -4.25 13.39 -11.14
N ILE A 77 -5.44 12.99 -11.53
CA ILE A 77 -5.71 11.84 -12.39
C ILE A 77 -5.90 12.36 -13.83
N PRO A 78 -5.13 11.88 -14.82
CA PRO A 78 -5.23 12.37 -16.19
C PRO A 78 -6.58 12.00 -16.81
N PRO A 79 -7.15 12.81 -17.72
CA PRO A 79 -8.45 12.52 -18.35
C PRO A 79 -8.50 11.18 -19.10
N GLY A 80 -7.37 10.71 -19.62
CA GLY A 80 -7.25 9.44 -20.34
C GLY A 80 -6.98 8.22 -19.45
N HIS A 81 -7.11 8.35 -18.12
CA HIS A 81 -6.77 7.30 -17.17
C HIS A 81 -7.48 5.97 -17.45
N LYS A 82 -6.72 4.88 -17.40
CA LYS A 82 -7.23 3.51 -17.52
C LYS A 82 -7.24 2.87 -16.14
N ARG A 83 -8.41 2.34 -15.77
CA ARG A 83 -8.61 1.62 -14.52
C ARG A 83 -7.54 0.54 -14.32
N GLY A 84 -6.89 0.56 -13.15
CA GLY A 84 -5.83 -0.36 -12.74
C GLY A 84 -4.41 0.09 -13.11
N GLU A 85 -4.27 1.07 -14.00
CA GLU A 85 -2.99 1.57 -14.46
C GLU A 85 -2.55 2.80 -13.68
N ILE A 86 -1.25 3.04 -13.62
CA ILE A 86 -0.73 4.34 -13.22
C ILE A 86 0.03 4.86 -14.43
N GLU A 87 -0.47 5.94 -15.02
CA GLU A 87 0.20 6.58 -16.15
C GLU A 87 1.43 7.34 -15.65
N TRP A 88 2.57 6.64 -15.60
CA TRP A 88 3.86 7.22 -15.21
C TRP A 88 4.49 8.02 -16.36
N PRO A 89 5.17 9.14 -16.06
CA PRO A 89 5.93 9.88 -17.06
C PRO A 89 7.16 9.11 -17.57
N GLY A 90 7.65 8.13 -16.81
CA GLY A 90 8.88 7.42 -17.12
C GLY A 90 10.06 8.40 -17.19
N ARG A 91 10.68 8.53 -18.37
CA ARG A 91 11.76 9.50 -18.63
C ARG A 91 11.27 10.83 -19.22
N ALA A 92 9.99 10.93 -19.54
CA ALA A 92 9.41 12.16 -20.06
C ALA A 92 9.20 13.18 -18.93
N GLN A 93 8.99 14.44 -19.29
CA GLN A 93 8.54 15.44 -18.32
C GLN A 93 7.13 15.09 -17.82
N PRO A 94 6.86 15.22 -16.50
CA PRO A 94 5.51 15.07 -15.95
C PRO A 94 4.51 16.00 -16.66
N ASP A 95 3.36 15.44 -17.06
CA ASP A 95 2.31 16.13 -17.83
C ASP A 95 0.96 15.73 -17.23
N PRO A 96 0.21 16.64 -16.58
CA PRO A 96 -1.04 16.32 -15.89
C PRO A 96 -2.16 15.83 -16.83
N HIS A 97 -2.06 16.08 -18.14
CA HIS A 97 -3.03 15.58 -19.11
C HIS A 97 -2.79 14.12 -19.50
N LYS A 98 -1.60 13.60 -19.22
CA LYS A 98 -1.18 12.24 -19.62
C LYS A 98 -0.79 11.36 -18.46
N HIS A 99 -0.36 11.95 -17.35
CA HIS A 99 0.29 11.25 -16.25
C HIS A 99 -0.35 11.57 -14.91
N PHE A 100 -0.20 10.64 -13.97
CA PHE A 100 -0.38 10.96 -12.56
C PHE A 100 0.72 11.93 -12.14
N VAL A 101 0.32 13.08 -11.63
CA VAL A 101 1.24 14.09 -11.11
C VAL A 101 0.73 14.65 -9.80
N THR A 102 1.65 15.10 -8.96
CA THR A 102 1.29 15.79 -7.74
C THR A 102 1.11 17.28 -8.02
N ARG A 103 -0.05 17.82 -7.66
CA ARG A 103 -0.38 19.24 -7.86
C ARG A 103 -0.12 20.09 -6.63
N ASN A 104 -0.20 19.52 -5.44
CA ASN A 104 0.05 20.20 -4.17
C ASN A 104 0.39 19.19 -3.07
N GLY A 105 0.98 19.65 -1.97
CA GLY A 105 1.22 18.82 -0.82
C GLY A 105 2.12 19.48 0.22
N GLY A 106 2.22 18.84 1.38
CA GLY A 106 3.11 19.31 2.44
C GLY A 106 3.17 18.40 3.66
N PRO A 107 4.13 18.65 4.56
CA PRO A 107 4.26 17.94 5.82
C PRO A 107 3.21 18.41 6.84
N TYR A 108 2.92 17.54 7.80
CA TYR A 108 2.34 17.92 9.09
C TYR A 108 3.45 17.87 10.14
N GLY A 109 3.61 18.97 10.89
CA GLY A 109 4.64 19.08 11.92
C GLY A 109 4.38 18.25 13.19
N ALA A 110 3.16 17.73 13.36
CA ALA A 110 2.75 16.97 14.54
C ALA A 110 1.57 16.03 14.23
N ASP A 111 1.44 14.96 15.02
CA ASP A 111 0.37 13.96 14.96
C ASP A 111 -1.02 14.61 14.98
N ARG A 112 -1.21 15.63 15.84
CA ARG A 112 -2.49 16.33 15.93
C ARG A 112 -2.86 17.07 14.65
N ALA A 113 -1.89 17.72 14.01
CA ALA A 113 -2.13 18.43 12.75
C ALA A 113 -2.52 17.47 11.62
N PHE A 114 -1.95 16.27 11.62
CA PHE A 114 -2.34 15.19 10.70
C PHE A 114 -3.79 14.76 10.91
N LEU A 115 -4.19 14.49 12.16
CA LEU A 115 -5.58 14.13 12.49
C LEU A 115 -6.58 15.24 12.16
N ASP A 116 -6.23 16.51 12.41
CA ASP A 116 -7.07 17.65 12.03
C ASP A 116 -7.18 17.80 10.51
N GLY A 117 -6.10 17.54 9.78
CA GLY A 117 -6.12 17.46 8.32
C GLY A 117 -7.09 16.40 7.80
N LEU A 118 -7.09 15.21 8.40
CA LEU A 118 -8.03 14.13 8.06
C LEU A 118 -9.49 14.55 8.30
N LYS A 119 -9.77 15.25 9.41
CA LYS A 119 -11.12 15.77 9.71
C LYS A 119 -11.56 16.83 8.71
N GLY A 120 -10.65 17.70 8.29
CA GLY A 120 -10.94 18.73 7.29
C GLY A 120 -11.25 18.14 5.91
N ALA A 121 -10.71 16.96 5.59
CA ALA A 121 -11.00 16.24 4.34
C ALA A 121 -12.22 15.30 4.43
N SER A 122 -12.82 15.13 5.61
CA SER A 122 -14.00 14.28 5.80
C SER A 122 -15.29 15.08 5.84
N GLN A 123 -16.41 14.44 5.49
CA GLN A 123 -17.73 15.05 5.74
C GLN A 123 -17.94 15.31 7.25
N PRO A 124 -18.62 16.40 7.65
CA PRO A 124 -18.92 16.68 9.05
C PRO A 124 -19.60 15.49 9.75
N GLY A 125 -19.11 15.13 10.94
CA GLY A 125 -19.62 14.01 11.72
C GLY A 125 -19.22 12.61 11.21
N ARG A 126 -18.63 12.49 10.02
CA ARG A 126 -18.13 11.22 9.49
C ARG A 126 -16.66 11.01 9.85
N ARG A 127 -16.35 9.79 10.28
CA ARG A 127 -15.01 9.36 10.73
C ARG A 127 -14.61 8.01 10.15
N ASP A 128 -15.03 7.72 8.92
CA ASP A 128 -14.60 6.54 8.19
C ASP A 128 -13.41 6.90 7.30
N MET A 129 -12.42 6.02 7.22
CA MET A 129 -11.25 6.19 6.37
C MET A 129 -10.70 4.85 5.89
N VAL A 130 -9.90 4.89 4.82
CA VAL A 130 -9.11 3.74 4.38
C VAL A 130 -7.65 3.96 4.76
N LEU A 131 -7.03 2.96 5.36
CA LEU A 131 -5.58 2.89 5.58
C LEU A 131 -5.00 1.82 4.67
N PHE A 132 -4.09 2.20 3.77
CA PHE A 132 -3.40 1.30 2.86
C PHE A 132 -1.96 1.04 3.32
N VAL A 133 -1.57 -0.24 3.38
CA VAL A 133 -0.21 -0.69 3.71
C VAL A 133 0.38 -1.37 2.47
N HIS A 134 1.38 -0.74 1.86
CA HIS A 134 1.97 -1.25 0.62
C HIS A 134 2.81 -2.51 0.83
N GLY A 135 3.18 -3.17 -0.27
CA GLY A 135 3.98 -4.39 -0.28
C GLY A 135 5.50 -4.20 -0.34
N TYR A 136 6.17 -5.30 -0.67
CA TYR A 136 7.61 -5.41 -0.91
C TYR A 136 8.06 -4.60 -2.15
N ASN A 137 9.30 -4.10 -2.13
CA ASN A 137 9.92 -3.44 -3.28
C ASN A 137 9.10 -2.24 -3.79
N VAL A 138 8.62 -1.42 -2.86
CA VAL A 138 7.82 -0.22 -3.11
C VAL A 138 8.48 0.98 -2.45
N ASN A 139 8.71 2.05 -3.21
CA ASN A 139 9.15 3.34 -2.68
C ASN A 139 7.94 4.23 -2.28
N ASN A 140 8.20 5.39 -1.68
CA ASN A 140 7.12 6.27 -1.23
C ASN A 140 6.24 6.80 -2.38
N ALA A 141 6.81 7.20 -3.51
CA ALA A 141 6.05 7.73 -4.64
C ALA A 141 5.11 6.66 -5.22
N GLU A 142 5.63 5.44 -5.39
CA GLU A 142 4.85 4.28 -5.83
C GLU A 142 3.69 3.99 -4.86
N ALA A 143 3.93 4.06 -3.55
CA ALA A 143 2.89 3.87 -2.55
C ALA A 143 1.79 4.95 -2.61
N VAL A 144 2.18 6.22 -2.73
CA VAL A 144 1.26 7.37 -2.82
C VAL A 144 0.44 7.32 -4.10
N TYR A 145 1.08 7.10 -5.25
CA TYR A 145 0.38 7.08 -6.54
C TYR A 145 -0.52 5.86 -6.66
N ARG A 146 -0.07 4.70 -6.13
CA ARG A 146 -0.91 3.50 -6.11
C ARG A 146 -2.16 3.71 -5.28
N VAL A 147 -2.06 4.26 -4.09
CA VAL A 147 -3.26 4.49 -3.27
C VAL A 147 -4.16 5.57 -3.89
N ALA A 148 -3.61 6.58 -4.57
CA ALA A 148 -4.40 7.57 -5.32
C ALA A 148 -5.17 6.92 -6.48
N GLN A 149 -4.53 6.01 -7.22
CA GLN A 149 -5.16 5.22 -8.28
C GLN A 149 -6.28 4.35 -7.72
N VAL A 150 -6.02 3.59 -6.65
CA VAL A 150 -7.04 2.77 -5.98
C VAL A 150 -8.21 3.63 -5.52
N ALA A 151 -7.94 4.77 -4.87
CA ALA A 151 -8.98 5.69 -4.42
C ALA A 151 -9.82 6.24 -5.58
N HIS A 152 -9.20 6.50 -6.73
CA HIS A 152 -9.91 6.93 -7.93
C HIS A 152 -10.78 5.82 -8.52
N ASP A 153 -10.20 4.63 -8.71
CA ASP A 153 -10.84 3.52 -9.40
C ASP A 153 -11.99 2.86 -8.62
N PHE A 154 -11.92 2.93 -7.28
CA PHE A 154 -12.96 2.51 -6.37
C PHE A 154 -13.91 3.66 -5.98
N ASP A 155 -13.78 4.83 -6.62
CA ASP A 155 -14.55 6.04 -6.32
C ASP A 155 -14.69 6.31 -4.81
N ALA A 156 -13.56 6.29 -4.11
CA ALA A 156 -13.55 6.50 -2.68
C ALA A 156 -13.92 7.94 -2.33
N GLN A 157 -14.97 8.09 -1.53
CA GLN A 157 -15.52 9.38 -1.06
C GLN A 157 -15.19 9.64 0.42
N ILE A 158 -14.16 8.97 0.94
CA ILE A 158 -13.69 9.07 2.32
C ILE A 158 -12.17 9.30 2.32
N PRO A 159 -11.59 9.86 3.40
CA PRO A 159 -10.15 10.06 3.49
C PRO A 159 -9.36 8.76 3.30
N ILE A 160 -8.24 8.87 2.59
CA ILE A 160 -7.35 7.76 2.28
C ILE A 160 -5.96 8.08 2.85
N VAL A 161 -5.45 7.19 3.69
CA VAL A 161 -4.10 7.24 4.23
C VAL A 161 -3.29 6.10 3.65
N VAL A 162 -2.04 6.35 3.30
CA VAL A 162 -1.03 5.30 3.07
C VAL A 162 -0.04 5.28 4.23
N TYR A 163 0.19 4.10 4.79
CA TYR A 163 1.35 3.85 5.64
C TYR A 163 2.53 3.43 4.75
N SER A 164 3.40 4.39 4.43
CA SER A 164 4.62 4.12 3.65
C SER A 164 5.74 3.65 4.56
N TRP A 165 5.79 2.35 4.83
CA TRP A 165 6.85 1.76 5.67
C TRP A 165 8.18 1.65 4.92
N ALA A 166 9.28 1.52 5.64
CA ALA A 166 10.66 1.54 5.12
C ALA A 166 11.07 0.30 4.30
N SER A 167 10.36 0.03 3.20
CA SER A 167 10.79 -0.91 2.15
C SER A 167 11.95 -0.32 1.35
N ALA A 168 12.89 -1.18 0.97
CA ALA A 168 14.06 -0.86 0.17
C ALA A 168 13.73 -0.30 -1.22
N GLY A 169 12.53 -0.55 -1.74
CA GLY A 169 12.22 -0.23 -3.14
C GLY A 169 13.13 -0.98 -4.14
N ASN A 170 13.79 -2.05 -3.68
CA ASN A 170 14.77 -2.80 -4.45
C ASN A 170 14.40 -4.30 -4.49
N PRO A 171 14.35 -4.94 -5.68
CA PRO A 171 14.04 -6.37 -5.81
C PRO A 171 15.06 -7.32 -5.16
N ARG A 172 16.24 -6.83 -4.76
CA ARG A 172 17.24 -7.61 -4.00
C ARG A 172 17.10 -7.41 -2.49
N GLY A 173 16.23 -6.51 -2.05
CA GLY A 173 16.07 -6.10 -0.66
C GLY A 173 15.15 -7.00 0.16
N TYR A 174 14.77 -8.20 -0.30
CA TYR A 174 13.75 -9.03 0.35
C TYR A 174 14.00 -9.27 1.83
N VAL A 175 15.23 -9.66 2.21
CA VAL A 175 15.60 -9.87 3.63
C VAL A 175 15.54 -8.57 4.42
N TYR A 176 16.02 -7.47 3.83
CA TYR A 176 15.92 -6.16 4.45
C TYR A 176 14.46 -5.76 4.69
N ASP A 177 13.59 -6.01 3.72
CA ASP A 177 12.17 -5.67 3.79
C ASP A 177 11.45 -6.50 4.87
N ARG A 178 11.82 -7.78 5.05
CA ARG A 178 11.29 -8.60 6.16
C ARG A 178 11.67 -8.04 7.53
N ASP A 179 12.92 -7.61 7.72
CA ASP A 179 13.34 -6.95 8.96
C ASP A 179 12.66 -5.58 9.12
N SER A 180 12.44 -4.86 8.01
CA SER A 180 11.73 -3.59 7.99
C SER A 180 10.25 -3.75 8.34
N VAL A 181 9.62 -4.87 8.00
CA VAL A 181 8.27 -5.20 8.47
C VAL A 181 8.25 -5.28 9.99
N ILE A 182 9.15 -6.07 10.58
CA ILE A 182 9.21 -6.21 12.05
C ILE A 182 9.52 -4.87 12.71
N PHE A 183 10.41 -4.06 12.13
CA PHE A 183 10.68 -2.70 12.61
C PHE A 183 9.47 -1.77 12.51
N SER A 184 8.67 -1.89 11.45
CA SER A 184 7.62 -0.92 11.12
C SER A 184 6.30 -1.15 11.85
N ARG A 185 6.13 -2.29 12.54
CA ARG A 185 4.90 -2.63 13.27
C ARG A 185 4.58 -1.63 14.38
N ASP A 186 5.59 -1.11 15.08
CA ASP A 186 5.39 -0.14 16.18
C ASP A 186 4.85 1.20 15.65
N GLY A 187 5.33 1.61 14.46
CA GLY A 187 4.83 2.79 13.79
C GLY A 187 3.39 2.62 13.30
N LEU A 188 3.05 1.45 12.72
CA LEU A 188 1.68 1.16 12.29
C LEU A 188 0.73 1.07 13.48
N GLU A 189 1.15 0.43 14.58
CA GLU A 189 0.39 0.38 15.83
C GLU A 189 0.10 1.78 16.35
N LYS A 190 1.11 2.67 16.36
CA LYS A 190 0.92 4.05 16.79
C LYS A 190 -0.10 4.78 15.91
N VAL A 191 0.01 4.69 14.59
CA VAL A 191 -0.97 5.30 13.66
C VAL A 191 -2.38 4.80 13.93
N LEU A 192 -2.57 3.48 14.06
CA LEU A 192 -3.88 2.89 14.34
C LEU A 192 -4.42 3.29 15.72
N THR A 193 -3.53 3.40 16.72
CA THR A 193 -3.90 3.86 18.07
C THR A 193 -4.38 5.31 18.03
N ASP A 194 -3.61 6.21 17.42
CA ASP A 194 -3.95 7.63 17.33
C ASP A 194 -5.28 7.85 16.57
N LEU A 195 -5.50 7.09 15.49
CA LEU A 195 -6.75 7.12 14.72
C LEU A 195 -7.94 6.64 15.57
N ALA A 196 -7.81 5.48 16.23
CA ALA A 196 -8.87 4.94 17.08
C ALA A 196 -9.17 5.86 18.27
N ASP A 197 -8.15 6.52 18.83
CA ASP A 197 -8.31 7.46 19.93
C ASP A 197 -9.03 8.74 19.54
N ASP A 198 -8.81 9.20 18.31
CA ASP A 198 -9.51 10.35 17.73
C ASP A 198 -10.89 9.99 17.12
N GLY A 199 -11.32 8.73 17.28
CA GLY A 199 -12.65 8.23 16.92
C GLY A 199 -12.80 7.81 15.45
N TRP A 200 -11.68 7.59 14.74
CA TRP A 200 -11.70 7.06 13.39
C TRP A 200 -12.05 5.58 13.36
N ARG A 201 -12.81 5.23 12.33
CA ARG A 201 -13.16 3.89 11.93
C ARG A 201 -12.38 3.56 10.66
N VAL A 202 -11.59 2.49 10.70
CA VAL A 202 -10.55 2.22 9.70
C VAL A 202 -10.89 0.98 8.89
N THR A 203 -10.96 1.12 7.57
CA THR A 203 -10.86 -0.02 6.64
C THR A 203 -9.39 -0.21 6.29
N LEU A 204 -8.79 -1.33 6.70
CA LEU A 204 -7.37 -1.59 6.54
C LEU A 204 -7.12 -2.48 5.32
N LEU A 205 -6.43 -1.96 4.32
CA LEU A 205 -6.05 -2.68 3.11
C LEU A 205 -4.54 -2.91 3.12
N ALA A 206 -4.11 -4.15 3.01
CA ALA A 206 -2.69 -4.50 3.03
C ALA A 206 -2.32 -5.34 1.82
N HIS A 207 -1.23 -5.01 1.15
CA HIS A 207 -0.77 -5.73 -0.04
C HIS A 207 0.51 -6.51 0.24
N SER A 208 0.59 -7.75 -0.23
CA SER A 208 1.84 -8.54 -0.23
C SER A 208 2.47 -8.61 1.16
N MET A 209 3.74 -8.24 1.29
CA MET A 209 4.48 -8.18 2.56
C MET A 209 3.92 -7.14 3.54
N GLY A 210 3.15 -6.15 3.06
CA GLY A 210 2.35 -5.26 3.91
C GLY A 210 1.27 -6.01 4.69
N SER A 211 0.81 -7.17 4.19
CA SER A 211 -0.08 -8.07 4.92
C SER A 211 0.61 -8.70 6.12
N GLN A 212 1.89 -9.09 5.97
CA GLN A 212 2.69 -9.60 7.09
C GLN A 212 2.85 -8.54 8.17
N LEU A 213 3.19 -7.31 7.77
CA LEU A 213 3.26 -6.15 8.68
C LEU A 213 1.92 -5.91 9.39
N THR A 214 0.82 -5.99 8.66
CA THR A 214 -0.52 -5.80 9.22
C THR A 214 -0.83 -6.86 10.27
N MET A 215 -0.70 -8.15 9.94
CA MET A 215 -0.98 -9.23 10.88
C MET A 215 -0.10 -9.16 12.12
N GLU A 216 1.17 -8.80 11.97
CA GLU A 216 2.07 -8.69 13.11
C GLU A 216 1.75 -7.50 14.01
N THR A 217 1.26 -6.41 13.42
CA THR A 217 0.78 -5.24 14.16
C THR A 217 -0.53 -5.56 14.91
N LEU A 218 -1.49 -6.23 14.25
CA LEU A 218 -2.76 -6.62 14.89
C LEU A 218 -2.53 -7.58 16.06
N ARG A 219 -1.63 -8.55 15.89
CA ARG A 219 -1.22 -9.46 16.96
C ARG A 219 -0.57 -8.71 18.12
N GLN A 220 0.31 -7.74 17.84
CA GLN A 220 0.94 -6.90 18.85
C GLN A 220 -0.09 -6.06 19.63
N ILE A 221 -1.04 -5.43 18.93
CA ILE A 221 -2.15 -4.67 19.51
C ILE A 221 -3.00 -5.54 20.44
N SER A 222 -3.33 -6.76 20.02
CA SER A 222 -4.10 -7.71 20.83
C SER A 222 -3.34 -8.09 22.11
N ILE A 223 -2.07 -8.45 21.99
CA ILE A 223 -1.22 -8.78 23.15
C ILE A 223 -1.07 -7.59 24.11
N GLY A 224 -0.97 -6.38 23.57
CA GLY A 224 -0.96 -5.14 24.33
C GLY A 224 -2.29 -4.76 24.98
N GLY A 225 -3.36 -5.55 24.80
CA GLY A 225 -4.67 -5.27 25.37
C GLY A 225 -5.39 -4.07 24.76
N LYS A 226 -4.97 -3.60 23.58
CA LYS A 226 -5.50 -2.40 22.92
C LYS A 226 -6.78 -2.71 22.12
N THR A 227 -7.76 -3.31 22.79
CA THR A 227 -9.03 -3.75 22.20
C THR A 227 -9.80 -2.62 21.49
N LYS A 228 -9.68 -1.37 21.95
CA LYS A 228 -10.27 -0.19 21.28
C LYS A 228 -9.79 -0.05 19.83
N VAL A 229 -8.51 -0.31 19.59
CA VAL A 229 -7.91 -0.22 18.24
C VAL A 229 -8.47 -1.31 17.33
N LEU A 230 -8.55 -2.55 17.82
CA LEU A 230 -9.13 -3.66 17.05
C LEU A 230 -10.61 -3.42 16.72
N LYS A 231 -11.38 -2.89 17.66
CA LYS A 231 -12.80 -2.52 17.46
C LYS A 231 -13.01 -1.33 16.53
N ALA A 232 -11.98 -0.49 16.33
CA ALA A 232 -12.04 0.62 15.39
C ALA A 232 -11.88 0.15 13.93
N LEU A 233 -11.37 -1.06 13.70
CA LEU A 233 -11.28 -1.66 12.37
C LEU A 233 -12.68 -2.07 11.90
N ARG A 234 -13.13 -1.48 10.79
CA ARG A 234 -14.41 -1.82 10.14
C ARG A 234 -14.31 -2.94 9.13
N GLY A 235 -13.09 -3.37 8.84
CA GLY A 235 -12.79 -4.40 7.89
C GLY A 235 -11.29 -4.43 7.63
N VAL A 236 -10.77 -5.62 7.40
CA VAL A 236 -9.37 -5.84 7.00
C VAL A 236 -9.37 -6.64 5.71
N ALA A 237 -8.60 -6.22 4.71
CA ALA A 237 -8.38 -7.00 3.50
C ALA A 237 -6.89 -7.19 3.26
N LEU A 238 -6.44 -8.45 3.24
CA LEU A 238 -5.10 -8.83 2.85
C LEU A 238 -5.12 -9.22 1.37
N ILE A 239 -4.32 -8.54 0.56
CA ILE A 239 -4.30 -8.71 -0.90
C ILE A 239 -2.98 -9.38 -1.29
N SER A 240 -3.08 -10.55 -1.90
CA SER A 240 -1.95 -11.41 -2.28
C SER A 240 -0.92 -11.54 -1.14
N PRO A 241 -1.34 -11.94 0.08
CA PRO A 241 -0.50 -11.89 1.27
C PRO A 241 0.78 -12.72 1.14
N ASP A 242 1.92 -12.06 1.32
CA ASP A 242 3.22 -12.71 1.45
C ASP A 242 3.45 -13.13 2.90
N ILE A 243 2.64 -14.07 3.39
CA ILE A 243 2.73 -14.64 4.74
C ILE A 243 2.84 -16.16 4.61
N ASP A 244 3.57 -16.78 5.52
CA ASP A 244 3.50 -18.23 5.67
C ASP A 244 2.12 -18.60 6.24
N GLU A 245 1.50 -19.65 5.72
CA GLU A 245 0.16 -20.07 6.11
C GLU A 245 0.08 -20.44 7.60
N ASP A 246 1.04 -21.24 8.09
CA ASP A 246 1.08 -21.67 9.50
C ASP A 246 1.22 -20.44 10.42
N VAL A 247 2.05 -19.49 10.00
CA VAL A 247 2.22 -18.20 10.70
C VAL A 247 0.92 -17.42 10.73
N PHE A 248 0.23 -17.29 9.59
CA PHE A 248 -1.04 -16.58 9.52
C PHE A 248 -2.09 -17.21 10.44
N VAL A 249 -2.25 -18.53 10.41
CA VAL A 249 -3.19 -19.25 11.28
C VAL A 249 -2.87 -19.00 12.75
N GLN A 250 -1.59 -19.12 13.16
CA GLN A 250 -1.17 -18.83 14.53
C GLN A 250 -1.39 -17.37 14.95
N GLN A 251 -1.20 -16.43 14.04
CA GLN A 251 -1.49 -15.02 14.30
C GLN A 251 -3.00 -14.80 14.45
N ALA A 252 -3.81 -15.34 13.54
CA ALA A 252 -5.26 -15.18 13.55
C ALA A 252 -5.89 -15.73 14.83
N LEU A 253 -5.49 -16.94 15.25
CA LEU A 253 -5.94 -17.56 16.50
C LEU A 253 -5.55 -16.78 17.76
N ARG A 254 -4.53 -15.91 17.67
CA ARG A 254 -4.05 -15.11 18.80
C ARG A 254 -4.66 -13.71 18.87
N ILE A 255 -5.25 -13.20 17.80
CA ILE A 255 -5.82 -11.86 17.75
C ILE A 255 -7.23 -11.87 18.34
N GLU A 256 -7.39 -11.18 19.46
CA GLU A 256 -8.68 -11.03 20.15
C GLU A 256 -8.93 -9.55 20.59
N PRO A 257 -10.13 -8.99 20.32
CA PRO A 257 -11.13 -9.52 19.40
C PRO A 257 -10.61 -9.55 17.96
N PHE A 258 -11.01 -10.56 17.20
CA PHE A 258 -10.64 -10.65 15.79
C PHE A 258 -11.40 -9.57 14.98
N PRO A 259 -10.72 -8.78 14.13
CA PRO A 259 -11.38 -7.77 13.30
C PRO A 259 -12.27 -8.42 12.24
N GLU A 260 -13.53 -7.99 12.13
CA GLU A 260 -14.47 -8.50 11.14
C GLU A 260 -15.17 -7.34 10.40
N PRO A 261 -15.45 -7.50 9.09
CA PRO A 261 -15.07 -8.61 8.21
C PRO A 261 -13.57 -8.65 7.91
N PHE A 262 -13.06 -9.86 7.62
CA PHE A 262 -11.66 -10.08 7.28
C PHE A 262 -11.54 -10.82 5.95
N LEU A 263 -11.07 -10.13 4.93
CA LEU A 263 -10.92 -10.67 3.58
C LEU A 263 -9.47 -11.10 3.32
N VAL A 264 -9.30 -12.27 2.71
CA VAL A 264 -8.01 -12.75 2.19
C VAL A 264 -8.16 -12.95 0.69
N VAL A 265 -7.61 -12.01 -0.08
CA VAL A 265 -7.65 -12.04 -1.55
C VAL A 265 -6.41 -12.74 -2.07
N ILE A 266 -6.59 -13.81 -2.85
CA ILE A 266 -5.51 -14.68 -3.33
C ILE A 266 -5.51 -14.81 -4.85
N SER A 267 -4.39 -15.31 -5.39
CA SER A 267 -4.29 -15.82 -6.75
C SER A 267 -3.32 -17.00 -6.77
N THR A 268 -3.79 -18.17 -7.19
CA THR A 268 -2.97 -19.39 -7.31
C THR A 268 -1.90 -19.27 -8.40
N GLU A 269 -2.12 -18.36 -9.35
CA GLU A 269 -1.21 -18.04 -10.46
C GLU A 269 -0.25 -16.88 -10.13
N ASP A 270 -0.14 -16.49 -8.85
CA ASP A 270 0.75 -15.42 -8.39
C ASP A 270 2.24 -15.85 -8.45
N SER A 271 2.87 -15.50 -9.56
CA SER A 271 4.28 -15.79 -9.80
C SER A 271 5.25 -14.98 -8.94
N ALA A 272 4.83 -13.86 -8.35
CA ALA A 272 5.72 -13.06 -7.48
C ALA A 272 5.96 -13.79 -6.15
N LEU A 273 4.93 -14.47 -5.64
CA LEU A 273 5.01 -15.22 -4.39
C LEU A 273 5.88 -16.48 -4.48
N ASN A 274 6.13 -16.99 -5.69
CA ASN A 274 7.06 -18.10 -5.90
C ASN A 274 8.50 -17.75 -5.51
N ILE A 275 8.91 -16.48 -5.68
CA ILE A 275 10.25 -16.02 -5.30
C ILE A 275 10.39 -16.01 -3.77
N SER A 276 9.39 -15.50 -3.06
CA SER A 276 9.35 -15.53 -1.58
C SER A 276 9.25 -16.94 -1.02
N ALA A 277 8.43 -17.81 -1.62
CA ALA A 277 8.31 -19.22 -1.26
C ALA A 277 9.67 -19.93 -1.35
N TRP A 278 10.37 -19.77 -2.47
CA TRP A 278 11.71 -20.33 -2.65
C TRP A 278 12.72 -19.82 -1.61
N LEU A 279 12.76 -18.50 -1.36
CA LEU A 279 13.67 -17.91 -0.37
C LEU A 279 13.36 -18.34 1.07
N THR A 280 12.12 -18.75 1.37
CA THR A 280 11.67 -19.18 2.70
C THR A 280 11.64 -20.69 2.87
N GLY A 281 11.95 -21.46 1.83
CA GLY A 281 11.99 -22.93 1.87
C GLY A 281 10.61 -23.60 1.97
N LYS A 282 9.54 -22.90 1.56
CA LYS A 282 8.16 -23.40 1.55
C LYS A 282 7.65 -23.47 0.11
N PRO A 283 6.69 -24.36 -0.20
CA PRO A 283 6.17 -24.47 -1.56
C PRO A 283 5.27 -23.30 -1.95
N TRP A 284 4.56 -22.70 -0.98
CA TRP A 284 3.54 -21.67 -1.21
C TRP A 284 3.56 -20.59 -0.13
N ARG A 285 2.92 -19.46 -0.44
CA ARG A 285 2.60 -18.39 0.51
C ARG A 285 1.07 -18.31 0.62
N LEU A 286 0.56 -17.65 1.66
CA LEU A 286 -0.89 -17.51 1.87
C LEU A 286 -1.60 -16.94 0.64
N GLY A 287 -0.99 -15.98 -0.06
CA GLY A 287 -1.56 -15.36 -1.26
C GLY A 287 -1.63 -16.25 -2.50
N SER A 288 -0.95 -17.40 -2.50
CA SER A 288 -0.95 -18.40 -3.57
C SER A 288 -1.32 -19.80 -3.07
N ILE A 289 -2.01 -19.86 -1.93
CA ILE A 289 -2.41 -21.12 -1.29
C ILE A 289 -3.36 -21.92 -2.21
N GLN A 290 -3.07 -23.22 -2.35
CA GLN A 290 -3.86 -24.14 -3.18
C GLN A 290 -4.94 -24.83 -2.36
N ASP A 291 -4.56 -25.34 -1.18
CA ASP A 291 -5.47 -26.00 -0.25
C ASP A 291 -5.94 -25.03 0.82
N LYS A 292 -7.21 -24.65 0.78
CA LYS A 292 -7.81 -23.67 1.70
C LYS A 292 -8.37 -24.32 2.97
N THR A 293 -8.34 -25.66 3.09
CA THR A 293 -8.95 -26.37 4.22
C THR A 293 -8.32 -26.03 5.56
N HIS A 294 -7.02 -25.71 5.59
CA HIS A 294 -6.31 -25.28 6.79
C HIS A 294 -6.73 -23.89 7.31
N LEU A 295 -7.40 -23.10 6.47
CA LEU A 295 -7.98 -21.82 6.87
C LEU A 295 -9.40 -21.98 7.43
N ALA A 296 -9.96 -23.20 7.37
CA ALA A 296 -11.32 -23.47 7.84
C ALA A 296 -11.47 -23.19 9.34
N GLY A 297 -12.59 -22.57 9.71
CA GLY A 297 -12.89 -22.22 11.10
C GLY A 297 -12.30 -20.90 11.56
N LEU A 298 -11.44 -20.25 10.77
CA LEU A 298 -11.10 -18.84 10.99
C LEU A 298 -12.25 -17.94 10.52
N PRO A 299 -12.54 -16.82 11.23
CA PRO A 299 -13.57 -15.85 10.83
C PRO A 299 -13.06 -14.97 9.67
N ILE A 300 -12.74 -15.60 8.54
CA ILE A 300 -12.23 -14.94 7.33
C ILE A 300 -13.05 -15.35 6.10
N GLU A 301 -13.06 -14.48 5.11
CA GLU A 301 -13.59 -14.77 3.77
C GLU A 301 -12.43 -14.78 2.76
N VAL A 302 -12.29 -15.87 2.01
CA VAL A 302 -11.25 -16.01 0.99
C VAL A 302 -11.82 -15.66 -0.38
N VAL A 303 -11.27 -14.62 -1.01
CA VAL A 303 -11.64 -14.19 -2.37
C VAL A 303 -10.58 -14.64 -3.34
N ASP A 304 -10.95 -15.50 -4.28
CA ASP A 304 -10.03 -16.05 -5.27
C ASP A 304 -10.11 -15.26 -6.59
N LEU A 305 -9.00 -14.68 -7.02
CA LEU A 305 -8.89 -13.92 -8.26
C LEU A 305 -8.10 -14.65 -9.36
N SER A 306 -7.88 -15.96 -9.22
CA SER A 306 -7.04 -16.73 -10.15
C SER A 306 -7.54 -16.69 -11.59
N ASP A 307 -8.86 -16.74 -11.78
CA ASP A 307 -9.51 -16.77 -13.10
C ASP A 307 -9.69 -15.38 -13.74
N PHE A 308 -9.21 -14.32 -13.09
CA PHE A 308 -9.30 -12.97 -13.66
C PHE A 308 -8.20 -12.74 -14.69
N ASP A 309 -8.61 -12.29 -15.88
CA ASP A 309 -7.70 -11.88 -16.93
C ASP A 309 -7.32 -10.39 -16.83
N GLY A 310 -6.09 -10.08 -17.23
CA GLY A 310 -5.52 -8.73 -17.22
C GLY A 310 -4.92 -8.31 -15.88
N GLY A 311 -4.50 -7.05 -15.79
CA GLY A 311 -3.76 -6.52 -14.64
C GLY A 311 -2.24 -6.70 -14.77
N ASP A 312 -1.56 -6.77 -13.62
CA ASP A 312 -0.11 -6.90 -13.59
C ASP A 312 0.36 -8.26 -14.12
N LYS A 313 1.51 -8.27 -14.79
CA LYS A 313 2.07 -9.49 -15.42
C LYS A 313 2.33 -10.62 -14.43
N ARG A 314 2.47 -10.33 -13.14
CA ARG A 314 2.79 -11.34 -12.13
C ARG A 314 1.56 -11.89 -11.42
N ARG A 315 0.37 -11.36 -11.71
CA ARG A 315 -0.91 -11.65 -11.02
C ARG A 315 -0.84 -11.42 -9.51
N HIS A 316 0.06 -10.52 -9.07
CA HIS A 316 0.32 -10.24 -7.66
C HIS A 316 -0.46 -9.02 -7.14
N ALA A 317 -0.96 -8.21 -8.05
CA ALA A 317 -1.64 -6.95 -7.82
C ALA A 317 -2.99 -6.93 -8.56
N THR A 318 -3.50 -8.10 -8.97
CA THR A 318 -4.74 -8.28 -9.76
C THR A 318 -5.91 -7.50 -9.16
N ALA A 319 -6.06 -7.52 -7.83
CA ALA A 319 -7.12 -6.84 -7.09
C ALA A 319 -7.24 -5.32 -7.40
N PHE A 320 -6.13 -4.66 -7.74
CA PHE A 320 -6.10 -3.23 -8.03
C PHE A 320 -5.50 -2.87 -9.39
N THR A 321 -5.24 -3.88 -10.25
CA THR A 321 -4.72 -3.68 -11.61
C THR A 321 -5.62 -4.28 -12.68
N ALA A 322 -6.40 -5.32 -12.38
CA ALA A 322 -7.34 -5.91 -13.31
C ALA A 322 -8.70 -5.20 -13.22
N PRO A 323 -9.21 -4.56 -14.29
CA PRO A 323 -10.47 -3.81 -14.24
C PRO A 323 -11.69 -4.61 -13.77
N ALA A 324 -11.72 -5.92 -14.10
CA ALA A 324 -12.79 -6.82 -13.67
C ALA A 324 -12.71 -7.14 -12.17
N ALA A 325 -11.51 -7.40 -11.64
CA ALA A 325 -11.31 -7.62 -10.21
C ALA A 325 -11.66 -6.37 -9.39
N ILE A 326 -11.26 -5.19 -9.87
CA ILE A 326 -11.63 -3.91 -9.26
C ILE A 326 -13.16 -3.75 -9.19
N ARG A 327 -13.89 -4.09 -10.25
CA ARG A 327 -15.37 -4.03 -10.26
C ARG A 327 -16.00 -4.98 -9.25
N LEU A 328 -15.48 -6.21 -9.14
CA LEU A 328 -15.96 -7.19 -8.17
C LEU A 328 -15.76 -6.65 -6.75
N LEU A 329 -14.53 -6.28 -6.41
CA LEU A 329 -14.18 -5.81 -5.07
C LEU A 329 -14.90 -4.51 -4.71
N TYR A 330 -15.10 -3.60 -5.67
CA TYR A 330 -15.92 -2.40 -5.48
C TYR A 330 -17.37 -2.75 -5.14
N THR A 331 -17.94 -3.76 -5.79
CA THR A 331 -19.31 -4.21 -5.50
C THR A 331 -19.42 -4.83 -4.12
N MET A 332 -18.46 -5.68 -3.75
CA MET A 332 -18.39 -6.30 -2.43
C MET A 332 -18.24 -5.26 -1.31
N GLU A 333 -17.37 -4.27 -1.49
CA GLU A 333 -17.21 -3.17 -0.52
C GLU A 333 -18.53 -2.45 -0.25
N ARG A 334 -19.29 -2.16 -1.30
CA ARG A 334 -20.60 -1.49 -1.18
C ARG A 334 -21.65 -2.38 -0.50
N GLN A 335 -21.61 -3.69 -0.70
CA GLN A 335 -22.51 -4.64 -0.04
C GLN A 335 -22.22 -4.72 1.46
N ILE A 336 -20.94 -4.88 1.82
CA ILE A 336 -20.47 -4.86 3.21
C ILE A 336 -20.84 -3.53 3.89
N ALA A 337 -20.63 -2.40 3.21
CA ALA A 337 -21.00 -1.08 3.72
C ALA A 337 -22.52 -0.92 3.99
N GLN A 338 -23.35 -1.70 3.30
CA GLN A 338 -24.81 -1.74 3.45
C GLN A 338 -25.28 -2.83 4.44
N GLY A 339 -24.36 -3.62 5.02
CA GLY A 339 -24.67 -4.70 5.95
C GLY A 339 -25.38 -5.89 5.29
N ARG A 340 -25.08 -6.15 4.02
CA ARG A 340 -25.63 -7.28 3.24
C ARG A 340 -24.60 -8.36 2.98
#